data_AF-A0A1M6E917-F1
#
_entry.id   AF-A0A1M6E917-F1
#
_cell.length_a   1.000
_cell.length_b   1.000
_cell.length_c   1.000
_cell.angle_alpha   90.00
_cell.angle_beta   90.00
_cell.angle_gamma   90.00
#
_symmetry.space_group_name_H-M   'P 1'
#
loop_
_entity.id
_entity.type
_entity.pdbx_description
1 polymer ?
#
loop_
_entity_poly.entity_id
_entity_poly.type
_entity_poly.pdbx_seq_one_letter_code
_entity_poly.pdbx_strand_id
1 'polypeptide(L)'
;MMYYSIGEFTDLIGKTPQTLRDWHMKGSFTPHHITEGGTRYYSQEQLNHFLGIKGIETKKIIGYCRVSSHKQKDDLERQIENVKTYMIAKGYSFDVITDIGSGINVFSCRLQGKRANKAKKMIKELLESDIGEES
;
A
#
# COMPACT_ATOMS: atom_id res chain seq x y z
N MET A 1 3.63 -23.07 5.43
CA MET A 1 2.91 -22.14 6.33
C MET A 1 3.38 -22.44 7.74
N MET A 2 3.86 -21.43 8.49
CA MET A 2 4.38 -21.64 9.85
C MET A 2 3.23 -21.50 10.86
N TYR A 3 3.18 -22.43 11.82
CA TYR A 3 2.20 -22.47 12.89
C TYR A 3 2.90 -22.40 14.24
N TYR A 4 2.29 -21.68 15.17
CA TYR A 4 2.80 -21.47 16.51
C TYR A 4 1.85 -22.08 17.52
N SER A 5 2.39 -22.81 18.48
CA SER A 5 1.66 -23.20 19.68
C SER A 5 1.30 -21.96 20.51
N ILE A 6 0.36 -22.10 21.45
CA ILE A 6 -0.05 -20.96 22.29
C ILE A 6 1.11 -20.29 23.01
N GLY A 7 2.11 -21.06 23.49
CA GLY A 7 3.27 -20.55 24.20
C GLY A 7 4.20 -19.74 23.28
N GLU A 8 4.56 -20.34 22.14
CA GLU A 8 5.41 -19.68 21.14
C GLU A 8 4.74 -18.40 20.61
N PHE A 9 3.43 -18.44 20.38
CA PHE A 9 2.69 -17.27 19.94
C PHE A 9 2.68 -16.17 21.00
N THR A 10 2.52 -16.52 22.28
CA THR A 10 2.55 -15.53 23.38
C THR A 10 3.88 -14.84 23.56
N ASP A 11 4.97 -15.58 23.40
CA ASP A 11 6.32 -15.05 23.51
C ASP A 11 6.59 -14.02 22.41
N LEU A 12 6.04 -14.23 21.22
CA LEU A 12 6.15 -13.31 20.08
C LEU A 12 5.29 -12.04 20.23
N ILE A 13 4.09 -12.14 20.78
CA ILE A 13 3.18 -10.99 20.97
C ILE A 13 3.40 -10.24 22.30
N GLY A 14 4.18 -10.81 23.23
CA GLY A 14 4.39 -10.26 24.57
C GLY A 14 3.13 -10.27 25.45
N LYS A 15 2.30 -11.31 25.35
CA LYS A 15 1.09 -11.50 26.17
C LYS A 15 1.16 -12.81 26.95
N THR A 16 0.26 -13.02 27.90
CA THR A 16 0.19 -14.28 28.65
C THR A 16 -0.68 -15.32 27.91
N PRO A 17 -0.41 -16.63 28.07
CA PRO A 17 -1.26 -17.69 27.49
C PRO A 17 -2.72 -17.61 27.92
N GLN A 18 -2.96 -17.13 29.14
CA GLN A 18 -4.31 -16.91 29.64
C GLN A 18 -5.06 -15.86 28.85
N THR A 19 -4.39 -14.77 28.43
CA THR A 19 -4.99 -13.71 27.62
C THR A 19 -5.54 -14.25 26.29
N LEU A 20 -4.79 -15.12 25.62
CA LEU A 20 -5.23 -15.76 24.37
C LEU A 20 -6.42 -16.71 24.59
N ARG A 21 -6.45 -17.44 25.70
CA ARG A 21 -7.59 -18.30 26.06
C ARG A 21 -8.84 -17.45 26.31
N ASP A 22 -8.69 -16.34 27.02
CA ASP A 22 -9.79 -15.41 27.29
C ASP A 22 -10.33 -14.77 26.02
N TRP A 23 -9.45 -14.39 25.08
CA TRP A 23 -9.87 -13.87 23.77
C TRP A 23 -10.57 -14.92 22.90
N HIS A 24 -10.15 -16.18 22.99
CA HIS A 24 -10.84 -17.28 22.33
C HIS A 24 -12.24 -17.49 22.92
N MET A 25 -12.39 -17.46 24.25
CA MET A 25 -13.71 -17.55 24.89
C MET A 25 -14.62 -16.37 24.55
N LYS A 26 -14.06 -15.16 24.42
CA LYS A 26 -14.78 -13.94 24.02
C LYS A 26 -15.06 -13.88 22.52
N GLY A 27 -14.51 -14.79 21.72
CA GLY A 27 -14.61 -14.77 20.26
C GLY A 27 -13.86 -13.61 19.59
N SER A 28 -13.04 -12.86 20.33
CA SER A 28 -12.27 -11.72 19.79
C SER A 28 -11.04 -12.15 19.01
N PHE A 29 -10.50 -13.34 19.30
CA PHE A 29 -9.35 -13.90 18.58
C PHE A 29 -9.44 -15.42 18.54
N THR A 30 -9.66 -15.98 17.35
CA THR A 30 -9.83 -17.43 17.15
C THR A 30 -8.54 -18.07 16.66
N PRO A 31 -8.15 -19.26 17.17
CA PRO A 31 -7.02 -20.00 16.64
C PRO A 31 -7.30 -20.47 15.21
N HIS A 32 -6.27 -20.57 14.38
CA HIS A 32 -6.39 -21.02 12.99
C HIS A 32 -6.72 -22.52 12.92
N HIS A 33 -6.10 -23.31 13.79
CA HIS A 33 -6.36 -24.75 13.86
C HIS A 33 -6.42 -25.22 15.32
N ILE A 34 -7.33 -26.15 15.59
CA ILE A 34 -7.45 -26.87 16.85
C ILE A 34 -7.30 -28.35 16.53
N THR A 35 -6.30 -28.98 17.13
CA THR A 35 -6.09 -30.43 17.02
C THR A 35 -7.14 -31.20 17.80
N GLU A 36 -7.34 -32.48 17.49
CA GLU A 36 -8.27 -33.36 18.22
C GLU A 36 -7.97 -33.43 19.73
N GLY A 37 -6.70 -33.22 20.12
CA GLY A 37 -6.25 -33.10 21.52
C GLY A 37 -6.50 -31.74 22.17
N GLY A 38 -7.22 -30.82 21.53
CA GLY A 38 -7.57 -29.51 22.09
C GLY A 38 -6.43 -28.48 22.11
N THR A 39 -5.30 -28.78 21.46
CA THR A 39 -4.18 -27.84 21.34
C THR A 39 -4.49 -26.82 20.25
N ARG A 40 -4.32 -25.54 20.60
CA ARG A 40 -4.61 -24.38 19.74
C ARG A 40 -3.33 -23.94 19.02
N TYR A 41 -3.45 -23.75 17.72
CA TYR A 41 -2.37 -23.27 16.86
C TYR A 41 -2.76 -21.97 16.17
N TYR A 42 -1.81 -21.04 16.10
CA TYR A 42 -1.94 -19.74 15.47
C TYR A 42 -1.03 -19.65 14.25
N SER A 43 -1.48 -19.01 13.17
CA SER A 43 -0.68 -18.87 11.96
C SER A 43 0.21 -17.64 11.99
N GLN A 44 1.28 -17.64 11.17
CA GLN A 44 2.10 -16.45 10.95
C GLN A 44 1.29 -15.23 10.49
N GLU A 45 0.24 -15.43 9.69
CA GLU A 45 -0.63 -14.34 9.22
C GLU A 45 -1.37 -13.67 10.36
N GLN A 46 -1.87 -14.47 11.32
CA GLN A 46 -2.51 -13.95 12.53
C GLN A 46 -1.52 -13.16 13.40
N LEU A 47 -0.28 -13.62 13.48
CA LEU A 47 0.79 -12.91 14.17
C LEU A 47 1.07 -11.56 13.51
N ASN A 48 1.24 -11.55 12.19
CA ASN A 48 1.47 -10.34 11.40
C ASN A 48 0.33 -9.34 11.55
N HIS A 49 -0.91 -9.81 11.47
CA HIS A 49 -2.10 -9.00 11.68
C HIS A 49 -2.14 -8.42 13.11
N PHE A 50 -1.83 -9.22 14.12
CA PHE A 50 -1.83 -8.80 15.52
C PHE A 50 -0.74 -7.75 15.81
N LEU A 51 0.47 -7.95 15.29
CA LEU A 51 1.58 -7.00 15.41
C LEU A 51 1.35 -5.71 14.62
N GLY A 52 0.25 -5.59 13.88
CA GLY A 52 0.00 -4.46 12.98
C GLY A 52 1.02 -4.39 11.84
N ILE A 53 1.80 -5.46 11.64
CA ILE A 53 2.60 -5.67 10.44
C ILE A 53 1.61 -6.10 9.37
N LYS A 54 0.80 -5.14 8.90
CA LYS A 54 0.17 -5.22 7.58
C LYS A 54 1.34 -5.42 6.63
N GLY A 55 1.52 -6.68 6.22
CA GLY A 55 2.75 -7.17 5.59
C GLY A 55 3.17 -6.16 4.55
N ILE A 56 4.34 -5.54 4.78
CA ILE A 56 4.89 -4.36 4.07
C ILE A 56 4.02 -4.08 2.85
N GLU A 57 2.89 -3.37 3.05
CA GLU A 57 2.07 -3.01 1.90
C GLU A 57 3.06 -2.23 1.05
N THR A 58 3.38 -2.76 -0.12
CA THR A 58 4.34 -2.18 -1.04
C THR A 58 3.75 -0.83 -1.41
N LYS A 59 4.03 0.19 -0.58
CA LYS A 59 3.46 1.51 -0.71
C LYS A 59 3.89 1.98 -2.09
N LYS A 60 2.95 1.94 -3.04
CA LYS A 60 3.22 2.30 -4.42
C LYS A 60 3.58 3.77 -4.41
N ILE A 61 4.84 4.08 -4.65
CA ILE A 61 5.33 5.46 -4.65
C ILE A 61 4.93 6.06 -5.99
N ILE A 62 4.18 7.16 -5.98
CA ILE A 62 3.76 7.82 -7.21
C ILE A 62 4.67 9.02 -7.46
N GLY A 63 5.49 8.94 -8.51
CA GLY A 63 6.26 10.07 -9.03
C GLY A 63 5.38 10.95 -9.92
N TYR A 64 5.39 12.27 -9.69
CA TYR A 64 4.67 13.23 -10.54
C TYR A 64 5.68 14.12 -11.28
N CYS A 65 5.66 14.06 -12.61
CA CYS A 65 6.52 14.88 -13.47
C CYS A 65 5.66 15.78 -14.36
N ARG A 66 5.95 17.08 -14.42
CA ARG A 66 5.17 18.04 -15.20
C ARG A 66 6.04 19.08 -15.91
N VAL A 67 5.68 19.40 -17.16
CA VAL A 67 6.27 20.52 -17.91
C VAL A 67 5.23 21.57 -18.34
N SER A 68 5.67 22.80 -18.55
CA SER A 68 4.83 23.96 -18.88
C SER A 68 4.48 24.12 -20.35
N SER A 69 5.15 23.40 -21.25
CA SER A 69 4.90 23.52 -22.68
C SER A 69 5.23 22.21 -23.39
N HIS A 70 4.52 21.93 -24.49
CA HIS A 70 4.83 20.79 -25.36
C HIS A 70 6.21 20.89 -26.01
N LYS A 71 6.78 22.11 -26.12
CA LYS A 71 8.15 22.30 -26.61
C LYS A 71 9.22 21.78 -25.64
N GLN A 72 8.86 21.57 -24.38
CA GLN A 72 9.74 21.06 -23.32
C GLN A 72 9.55 19.55 -23.09
N LYS A 73 9.10 18.82 -24.12
CA LYS A 73 8.87 17.39 -24.03
C LYS A 73 10.18 16.61 -23.77
N ASP A 74 11.27 17.05 -24.39
CA ASP A 74 12.59 16.45 -24.19
C ASP A 74 13.07 16.61 -22.74
N ASP A 75 12.83 17.78 -22.13
CA ASP A 75 13.10 18.01 -20.71
C ASP A 75 12.23 17.12 -19.79
N LEU A 76 10.98 16.85 -20.18
CA LEU A 76 10.08 15.96 -19.43
C LEU A 76 10.59 14.52 -19.45
N GLU A 77 11.03 14.03 -20.62
CA GLU A 77 11.58 12.67 -20.76
C GLU A 77 12.82 12.49 -19.87
N ARG A 78 13.73 13.47 -19.86
CA ARG A 78 14.88 13.49 -18.94
C ARG A 78 14.48 13.50 -17.46
N GLN A 79 13.45 14.26 -17.08
CA GLN A 79 12.95 14.27 -15.70
C GLN A 79 12.39 12.90 -15.28
N ILE A 80 11.62 12.25 -16.16
CA ILE A 80 11.06 10.93 -15.91
C ILE A 80 12.18 9.90 -15.74
N GLU A 81 13.19 9.93 -16.60
CA GLU A 81 14.31 8.99 -16.56
C GLU A 81 15.13 9.14 -15.27
N ASN A 82 15.39 10.36 -14.84
CA ASN A 82 16.08 10.63 -13.58
C ASN A 82 15.29 10.11 -12.37
N VAL A 83 13.97 10.35 -12.34
CA VAL A 83 13.08 9.86 -11.27
C VAL A 83 13.03 8.33 -11.25
N LYS A 84 12.89 7.70 -12.42
CA LYS A 84 12.93 6.24 -12.57
C LYS A 84 14.23 5.67 -12.03
N THR A 85 15.37 6.22 -12.45
CA THR A 85 16.70 5.75 -12.04
C THR A 85 16.86 5.82 -10.53
N TYR A 86 16.44 6.93 -9.91
CA TYR A 86 16.47 7.09 -8.46
C TYR A 86 15.58 6.08 -7.73
N MET A 87 14.35 5.85 -8.22
CA MET A 87 13.40 4.93 -7.60
C MET A 87 13.83 3.47 -7.74
N ILE A 88 14.40 3.08 -8.88
CA ILE A 88 15.01 1.75 -9.11
C ILE A 88 16.19 1.54 -8.15
N ALA A 89 17.09 2.52 -8.03
CA ALA A 89 18.25 2.43 -7.14
C ALA A 89 17.85 2.27 -5.65
N LYS A 90 16.69 2.78 -5.26
CA LYS A 90 16.12 2.61 -3.92
C LYS A 90 15.32 1.32 -3.72
N GLY A 91 15.04 0.56 -4.79
CA GLY A 91 14.28 -0.68 -4.72
C GLY A 91 12.80 -0.48 -4.40
N TYR A 92 12.23 0.68 -4.74
CA TYR A 92 10.81 0.94 -4.49
C TYR A 92 9.93 0.39 -5.62
N SER A 93 8.70 0.00 -5.28
CA SER A 93 7.62 -0.19 -6.26
C SER A 93 6.99 1.17 -6.55
N PHE A 94 7.02 1.63 -7.80
CA PHE A 94 6.60 2.99 -8.15
C PHE A 94 5.90 3.08 -9.50
N ASP A 95 5.04 4.09 -9.63
CA ASP A 95 4.42 4.53 -10.89
C ASP A 95 4.76 6.00 -11.15
N VAL A 96 4.85 6.40 -12.42
CA VAL A 96 5.11 7.79 -12.80
C VAL A 96 3.94 8.36 -13.58
N ILE A 97 3.35 9.43 -13.06
CA ILE A 97 2.30 10.21 -13.73
C ILE A 97 2.93 11.43 -14.37
N THR A 98 2.60 11.66 -15.63
CA THR A 98 3.11 12.79 -16.43
C THR A 98 1.98 13.78 -16.74
N ASP A 99 2.30 15.07 -16.70
CA ASP A 99 1.38 16.16 -17.05
C ASP A 99 2.09 17.14 -17.97
N ILE A 100 1.51 17.39 -19.15
CA ILE A 100 1.96 18.47 -20.03
C ILE A 100 0.94 19.58 -19.87
N GLY A 101 1.37 20.67 -19.24
CA GLY A 101 0.60 21.90 -19.16
C GLY A 101 0.55 22.58 -20.52
N SER A 102 -0.17 22.05 -21.50
CA SER A 102 -0.64 22.90 -22.60
C SER A 102 -1.44 24.03 -21.97
N GLY A 103 -0.97 25.26 -22.19
CA GLY A 103 -1.68 26.45 -21.79
C GLY A 103 -3.14 26.31 -22.16
N ILE A 104 -3.98 26.33 -21.14
CA ILE A 104 -5.27 26.99 -21.16
C ILE A 104 -5.07 28.27 -21.98
N ASN A 105 -5.35 28.24 -23.29
CA ASN A 105 -5.69 29.44 -24.03
C ASN A 105 -7.10 29.81 -23.57
N VAL A 106 -7.17 30.46 -22.42
CA VAL A 106 -8.44 30.91 -21.87
C VAL A 106 -8.19 32.31 -21.38
N PHE A 107 -8.54 33.27 -22.23
CA PHE A 107 -9.22 34.47 -21.77
C PHE A 107 -10.07 34.12 -20.54
N SER A 108 -9.85 34.83 -19.44
CA SER A 108 -10.48 34.68 -18.12
C SER A 108 -9.64 33.99 -17.05
N CYS A 109 -9.02 34.87 -16.26
CA CYS A 109 -8.97 34.82 -14.81
C CYS A 109 -9.98 33.85 -14.18
N ARG A 110 -9.54 33.10 -13.14
CA ARG A 110 -10.36 32.47 -12.07
C ARG A 110 -10.54 30.94 -12.10
N LEU A 111 -9.47 30.12 -12.15
CA LEU A 111 -9.56 28.68 -11.80
C LEU A 111 -8.29 28.14 -11.12
N GLN A 112 -7.95 28.63 -9.93
CA GLN A 112 -6.86 28.05 -9.12
C GLN A 112 -7.31 26.83 -8.28
N GLY A 113 -8.62 26.55 -8.15
CA GLY A 113 -9.16 25.49 -7.28
C GLY A 113 -9.34 24.09 -7.89
N LYS A 114 -9.24 23.91 -9.22
CA LYS A 114 -9.59 22.63 -9.89
C LYS A 114 -8.40 21.67 -10.12
N ARG A 115 -7.16 22.09 -9.84
CA ARG A 115 -5.94 21.33 -10.16
C ARG A 115 -5.66 20.17 -9.20
N ALA A 116 -5.92 20.34 -7.91
CA ALA A 116 -5.64 19.31 -6.88
C ALA A 116 -6.57 18.08 -6.99
N ASN A 117 -7.82 18.29 -7.40
CA ASN A 117 -8.81 17.21 -7.47
C ASN A 117 -8.59 16.28 -8.68
N LYS A 118 -7.94 16.76 -9.74
CA LYS A 118 -7.67 15.95 -10.95
C LYS A 118 -6.61 14.88 -10.68
N ALA A 119 -5.52 15.23 -10.01
CA ALA A 119 -4.49 14.28 -9.61
C ALA A 119 -5.06 13.20 -8.66
N LYS A 120 -5.87 13.60 -7.66
CA LYS A 120 -6.56 12.65 -6.79
C LYS A 120 -7.52 11.72 -7.53
N LYS A 121 -8.24 12.20 -8.54
CA LYS A 121 -9.14 11.39 -9.39
C LYS A 121 -8.36 10.37 -10.23
N MET A 122 -7.25 10.79 -10.83
CA MET A 122 -6.37 9.90 -11.63
C MET A 122 -5.72 8.82 -10.76
N ILE A 123 -5.28 9.16 -9.55
CA ILE A 123 -4.72 8.18 -8.59
C ILE A 123 -5.80 7.15 -8.20
N LYS A 124 -7.05 7.58 -7.99
CA LYS A 124 -8.16 6.69 -7.65
C LYS A 124 -8.52 5.73 -8.80
N GLU A 125 -8.57 6.22 -10.03
CA GLU A 125 -8.87 5.39 -11.22
C GLU A 125 -7.79 4.32 -11.46
N LEU A 126 -6.50 4.62 -11.23
CA LEU A 126 -5.40 3.66 -11.36
C LEU A 126 -5.40 2.58 -10.25
N LEU A 127 -5.86 2.92 -9.05
CA LEU A 127 -6.01 1.95 -7.95
C LEU A 127 -7.19 0.98 -8.16
N GLU A 128 -8.23 1.41 -8.88
CA GLU A 128 -9.40 0.58 -9.17
C GLU A 128 -9.17 -0.39 -10.36
N SER A 129 -8.25 -0.10 -11.28
CA SER A 129 -7.91 -1.00 -12.39
C SER A 129 -7.06 -2.20 -11.99
N ASP A 130 -6.18 -2.06 -10.99
CA ASP A 130 -5.28 -3.14 -10.54
C ASP A 130 -6.01 -4.25 -9.73
N ILE A 131 -7.28 -4.03 -9.35
CA ILE A 131 -8.12 -5.00 -8.60
C ILE A 131 -8.96 -5.89 -9.56
N GLY A 132 -8.97 -5.59 -10.86
CA GLY A 132 -9.87 -6.20 -11.84
C GLY A 132 -9.32 -7.37 -12.67
N GLU A 133 -8.06 -7.78 -12.49
CA GLU A 133 -7.42 -8.85 -13.29
C GLU A 133 -7.13 -10.16 -12.52
N GLU A 134 -7.70 -10.35 -11.33
CA GLU A 134 -7.79 -11.69 -10.70
C GLU A 134 -9.18 -12.28 -10.91
N SER A 135 -9.41 -12.88 -12.08
CA SER A 135 -10.49 -13.85 -12.31
C SER A 135 -10.11 -14.86 -13.38
#